data_AF-A0A505HKN1-F1
#
_entry.id   AF-A0A505HKN1-F1
#
_cell.length_a   1.000
_cell.length_b   1.000
_cell.length_c   1.000
_cell.angle_alpha   90.00
_cell.angle_beta   90.00
_cell.angle_gamma   90.00
#
_symmetry.space_group_name_H-M   'P 1'
#
loop_
_entity.id
_entity.type
_entity.pdbx_description
1 polymer ?
#
loop_
_entity_poly.entity_id
_entity_poly.type
_entity_poly.pdbx_seq_one_letter_code
_entity_poly.pdbx_strand_id
1 'polypeptide(L)'
;MGSFRVREALLVAVAACAAPLVGALPAQAAPRAAEPVPEQPPADVIFVEVTPGTVSPGYLVGIRASCRNNTVPAIVTSDAFGKIQVQPQRGLLTATPMVHERTRPGNYRVKLECPGGETASTMLQVVKQGQPTRQPTHPPSHLPSRGPATGFGGTAGPGLGGLLVPVGLAVTMVGAGLGVAASRRHARGAAGR
;
A
#
# COMPACT_ATOMS: atom_id res chain seq x y z
N MET A 1 -17.37 -16.02 -62.62
CA MET A 1 -16.62 -14.94 -61.96
C MET A 1 -16.07 -15.48 -60.64
N GLY A 2 -14.79 -15.72 -60.41
CA GLY A 2 -13.59 -15.06 -60.94
C GLY A 2 -12.87 -14.37 -59.78
N SER A 3 -12.17 -15.17 -58.97
CA SER A 3 -11.40 -14.84 -57.76
C SER A 3 -10.21 -13.90 -57.98
N PHE A 4 -10.00 -12.86 -57.15
CA PHE A 4 -8.66 -12.28 -56.88
C PHE A 4 -8.67 -11.64 -55.47
N ARG A 5 -8.08 -12.30 -54.46
CA ARG A 5 -6.65 -12.30 -54.08
C ARG A 5 -6.24 -11.06 -53.31
N VAL A 6 -6.31 -11.22 -51.99
CA VAL A 6 -5.47 -10.54 -50.98
C VAL A 6 -4.00 -10.69 -51.37
N ARG A 7 -3.30 -9.57 -51.50
CA ARG A 7 -1.83 -9.45 -51.45
C ARG A 7 -1.48 -7.97 -51.57
N GLU A 8 -0.75 -7.43 -50.60
CA GLU A 8 0.29 -6.41 -50.76
C GLU A 8 1.05 -6.42 -49.41
N ALA A 9 2.18 -7.09 -49.34
CA ALA A 9 3.53 -6.54 -49.55
C ALA A 9 3.99 -5.76 -48.30
N LEU A 10 4.64 -6.42 -47.34
CA LEU A 10 6.10 -6.62 -47.31
C LEU A 10 6.87 -5.41 -47.87
N LEU A 11 7.25 -4.49 -47.00
CA LEU A 11 8.45 -3.69 -47.20
C LEU A 11 9.30 -3.70 -45.94
N VAL A 12 10.27 -4.61 -45.99
CA VAL A 12 11.51 -4.57 -45.22
C VAL A 12 12.37 -3.48 -45.82
N ALA A 13 12.76 -2.48 -45.03
CA ALA A 13 13.81 -1.55 -45.39
C ALA A 13 14.87 -1.56 -44.27
N VAL A 14 15.84 -2.45 -44.43
CA VAL A 14 17.11 -2.43 -43.70
C VAL A 14 17.97 -1.38 -44.39
N ALA A 15 18.24 -0.27 -43.71
CA ALA A 15 19.29 0.68 -44.08
C ALA A 15 20.32 0.67 -42.96
N ALA A 16 21.37 -0.10 -43.17
CA ALA A 16 22.61 -0.04 -42.41
C ALA A 16 23.42 1.19 -42.85
N CYS A 17 24.02 1.90 -41.89
CA CYS A 17 25.44 2.26 -41.89
C CYS A 17 25.77 3.38 -40.88
N ALA A 18 26.96 3.24 -40.29
CA ALA A 18 27.78 4.28 -39.65
C ALA A 18 27.49 4.66 -38.18
N ALA A 19 28.10 3.90 -37.26
CA ALA A 19 28.79 4.48 -36.10
C ALA A 19 30.17 5.03 -36.57
N PRO A 20 30.98 5.77 -35.78
CA PRO A 20 30.83 6.17 -34.38
C PRO A 20 31.20 7.65 -34.09
N LEU A 21 30.60 8.31 -33.09
CA LEU A 21 31.27 9.46 -32.46
C LEU A 21 30.96 9.50 -30.96
N VAL A 22 32.04 9.44 -30.20
CA VAL A 22 32.16 9.64 -28.76
C VAL A 22 31.51 10.98 -28.40
N GLY A 23 30.44 10.94 -27.62
CA GLY A 23 29.78 12.10 -27.05
C GLY A 23 29.56 11.86 -25.57
N ALA A 24 30.29 12.60 -24.74
CA ALA A 24 30.29 12.53 -23.30
C ALA A 24 28.86 12.52 -22.71
N LEU A 25 28.56 11.52 -21.89
CA LEU A 25 27.39 11.55 -21.02
C LEU A 25 27.59 12.75 -20.06
N PRO A 26 26.73 13.79 -20.06
CA PRO A 26 26.66 14.63 -18.89
C PRO A 26 26.20 13.71 -17.77
N ALA A 27 27.00 13.62 -16.70
CA ALA A 27 26.56 13.09 -15.43
C ALA A 27 25.37 13.94 -14.99
N GLN A 28 24.18 13.53 -15.39
CA GLN A 28 22.92 14.11 -14.95
C GLN A 28 22.93 13.85 -13.45
N ALA A 29 23.20 14.89 -12.67
CA ALA A 29 22.99 14.88 -11.25
C ALA A 29 21.54 14.43 -11.06
N ALA A 30 21.35 13.18 -10.66
CA ALA A 30 20.05 12.67 -10.28
C ALA A 30 19.46 13.70 -9.31
N PRO A 31 18.21 14.14 -9.49
CA PRO A 31 17.58 15.03 -8.53
C PRO A 31 17.70 14.32 -7.18
N ARG A 32 18.39 14.97 -6.23
CA ARG A 32 18.34 14.54 -4.84
C ARG A 32 16.87 14.41 -4.53
N ALA A 33 16.43 13.18 -4.24
CA ALA A 33 15.08 12.94 -3.74
C ALA A 33 14.88 13.95 -2.61
N ALA A 34 13.92 14.86 -2.80
CA ALA A 34 13.56 15.80 -1.75
C ALA A 34 13.23 14.95 -0.52
N GLU A 35 14.00 15.11 0.55
CA GLU A 35 13.58 14.58 1.85
C GLU A 35 12.17 15.10 2.09
N PRO A 36 11.23 14.25 2.52
CA PRO A 36 9.89 14.70 2.85
C PRO A 36 10.03 15.70 3.99
N VAL A 37 9.90 16.99 3.68
CA VAL A 37 9.74 18.03 4.69
C VAL A 37 8.48 17.66 5.46
N PRO A 38 8.54 17.49 6.80
CA PRO A 38 7.35 17.24 7.58
C PRO A 38 6.40 18.42 7.38
N GLU A 39 5.33 18.21 6.61
CA GLU A 39 4.26 19.18 6.43
C GLU A 39 3.79 19.59 7.83
N GLN A 40 4.08 20.84 8.23
CA GLN A 40 3.62 21.34 9.52
C GLN A 40 2.13 21.60 9.39
N PRO A 41 1.27 20.93 10.17
CA PRO A 41 -0.16 21.18 10.10
C PRO A 41 -0.45 22.65 10.44
N PRO A 42 -1.51 23.25 9.89
CA PRO A 42 -1.89 24.61 10.24
C PRO A 42 -2.10 24.72 11.75
N ALA A 43 -1.53 25.75 12.37
CA ALA A 43 -1.57 25.96 13.83
C ALA A 43 -3.00 26.14 14.39
N ASP A 44 -4.00 26.34 13.52
CA ASP A 44 -5.41 26.48 13.87
C ASP A 44 -6.19 25.17 13.95
N VAL A 45 -5.58 24.05 13.54
CA VAL A 45 -6.22 22.74 13.60
C VAL A 45 -5.91 22.09 14.93
N ILE A 46 -6.96 21.64 15.62
CA ILE A 46 -6.83 20.90 16.86
C ILE A 46 -6.60 19.43 16.50
N PHE A 47 -5.41 18.91 16.78
CA PHE A 47 -5.06 17.54 16.46
C PHE A 47 -4.18 16.92 17.53
N VAL A 48 -4.19 15.59 17.58
CA VAL A 48 -3.27 14.79 18.38
C VAL A 48 -2.77 13.64 17.53
N GLU A 49 -1.46 13.56 17.39
CA GLU A 49 -0.72 12.56 16.64
C GLU A 49 0.22 11.82 17.58
N VAL A 50 0.33 10.51 17.37
CA VAL A 50 1.18 9.64 18.17
C VAL A 50 2.11 8.89 17.22
N THR A 51 3.41 9.06 17.43
CA THR A 51 4.46 8.50 16.60
C THR A 51 5.44 7.73 17.50
N PRO A 52 5.55 6.40 17.40
CA PRO A 52 4.83 5.50 16.50
C PRO A 52 3.40 5.18 16.99
N GLY A 53 2.47 4.94 16.07
CA GLY A 53 1.11 4.47 16.39
C GLY A 53 1.04 3.00 16.85
N THR A 54 2.13 2.24 16.70
CA THR A 54 2.27 0.85 17.13
C THR A 54 3.53 0.69 17.99
N VAL A 55 3.38 0.29 19.25
CA VAL A 55 4.51 0.15 20.18
C VAL A 55 4.39 -1.05 21.11
N SER A 56 5.53 -1.47 21.63
CA SER A 56 5.58 -2.47 22.71
C SER A 56 5.54 -1.78 24.09
N PRO A 57 5.07 -2.47 25.14
CA PRO A 57 5.22 -2.00 26.52
C PRO A 57 6.68 -1.64 26.85
N GLY A 58 6.91 -0.59 27.64
CA GLY A 58 8.24 -0.13 28.04
C GLY A 58 8.97 0.74 27.01
N TYR A 59 8.36 1.07 25.87
CA TYR A 59 8.96 1.96 24.86
C TYR A 59 8.45 3.39 24.97
N LEU A 60 9.27 4.34 24.49
CA LEU A 60 8.93 5.75 24.37
C LEU A 60 8.06 5.99 23.13
N VAL A 61 7.01 6.78 23.30
CA VAL A 61 6.17 7.28 22.20
C VAL A 61 6.32 8.79 22.11
N GLY A 62 6.47 9.30 20.90
CA GLY A 62 6.34 10.73 20.63
C GLY A 62 4.87 11.12 20.49
N ILE A 63 4.45 12.15 21.21
CA ILE A 63 3.13 12.74 21.10
C ILE A 63 3.29 14.15 20.57
N ARG A 64 2.60 14.46 19.48
CA ARG A 64 2.53 15.78 18.89
C ARG A 64 1.08 16.23 18.87
N ALA A 65 0.81 17.38 19.45
CA ALA A 65 -0.51 17.93 19.57
C ALA A 65 -0.52 19.39 19.12
N SER A 66 -1.68 19.85 18.70
CA SER A 66 -1.95 21.27 18.48
C SER A 66 -3.31 21.58 19.09
N CYS A 67 -3.35 22.64 19.87
CA CYS A 67 -4.54 23.28 20.40
C CYS A 67 -4.67 24.66 19.74
N ARG A 68 -5.80 25.35 19.92
CA ARG A 68 -5.96 26.72 19.41
C ARG A 68 -4.96 27.71 19.98
N ASN A 69 -4.53 27.48 21.22
CA ASN A 69 -3.44 28.20 21.84
C ASN A 69 -2.33 27.22 22.26
N ASN A 70 -1.23 27.21 21.51
CA ASN A 70 -0.07 26.35 21.74
C ASN A 70 0.97 26.98 22.68
N THR A 71 0.68 28.14 23.28
CA THR A 71 1.58 28.82 24.22
C THR A 71 1.48 28.26 25.64
N VAL A 72 0.39 27.55 25.93
CA VAL A 72 0.08 27.02 27.27
C VAL A 72 0.16 25.49 27.21
N PRO A 73 0.75 24.83 28.22
CA PRO A 73 0.79 23.37 28.26
C PRO A 73 -0.62 22.77 28.33
N ALA A 74 -0.80 21.62 27.70
CA ALA A 74 -2.06 20.86 27.69
C ALA A 74 -1.88 19.49 28.34
N ILE A 75 -2.98 18.77 28.57
CA ILE A 75 -2.95 17.45 29.22
C ILE A 75 -3.33 16.38 28.20
N VAL A 76 -2.55 15.31 28.14
CA VAL A 76 -2.88 14.11 27.37
C VAL A 76 -3.08 12.96 28.33
N THR A 77 -4.19 12.24 28.16
CA THR A 77 -4.55 11.10 28.99
C THR A 77 -4.70 9.84 28.13
N SER A 78 -4.11 8.74 28.56
CA SER A 78 -4.32 7.41 27.98
C SER A 78 -4.11 6.32 29.03
N ASP A 79 -4.81 5.18 28.92
CA ASP A 79 -4.59 4.05 29.83
C ASP A 79 -3.23 3.37 29.61
N ALA A 80 -2.57 3.62 28.47
CA ALA A 80 -1.25 3.05 28.16
C ALA A 80 -0.09 3.71 28.93
N PHE A 81 -0.13 5.02 29.13
CA PHE A 81 0.94 5.83 29.75
C PHE A 81 0.46 6.75 30.87
N GLY A 82 -0.84 6.80 31.16
CA GLY A 82 -1.43 7.63 32.20
C GLY A 82 -1.74 9.06 31.74
N LYS A 83 -1.70 10.01 32.69
CA LYS A 83 -1.87 11.44 32.45
C LYS A 83 -0.51 12.12 32.35
N ILE A 84 -0.28 12.84 31.26
CA ILE A 84 0.99 13.52 31.00
C ILE A 84 0.72 14.94 30.50
N GLN A 85 1.65 15.85 30.79
CA GLN A 85 1.59 17.23 30.34
C GLN A 85 2.42 17.39 29.05
N VAL A 86 1.80 17.90 28.00
CA VAL A 86 2.49 18.26 26.75
C VAL A 86 2.97 19.71 26.82
N GLN A 87 4.21 19.94 26.40
CA GLN A 87 4.86 21.23 26.50
C GLN A 87 4.94 21.93 25.14
N PRO A 88 4.85 23.27 25.09
CA PRO A 88 5.06 24.05 23.87
C PRO A 88 6.47 23.83 23.30
N GLN A 89 6.56 23.36 22.06
CA GLN A 89 7.77 23.28 21.25
C GLN A 89 7.50 23.81 19.85
N ARG A 90 8.13 24.94 19.50
CA ARG A 90 8.11 25.53 18.14
C ARG A 90 6.70 25.69 17.55
N GLY A 91 5.75 26.12 18.38
CA GLY A 91 4.36 26.37 17.97
C GLY A 91 3.43 25.14 17.99
N LEU A 92 3.91 23.97 18.44
CA LEU A 92 3.11 22.78 18.69
C LEU A 92 3.33 22.29 20.12
N LEU A 93 2.46 21.41 20.61
CA LEU A 93 2.59 20.76 21.91
C LEU A 93 3.26 19.40 21.71
N THR A 94 4.33 19.09 22.44
CA THR A 94 5.07 17.83 22.28
C THR A 94 5.38 17.19 23.63
N ALA A 95 5.34 15.86 23.69
CA ALA A 95 5.83 15.08 24.82
C ALA A 95 6.34 13.71 24.37
N THR A 96 7.16 13.08 25.21
CA THR A 96 7.70 11.73 24.97
C THR A 96 7.49 10.81 26.18
N PRO A 97 6.24 10.40 26.47
CA PRO A 97 5.99 9.50 27.59
C PRO A 97 6.39 8.05 27.26
N MET A 98 6.66 7.28 28.33
CA MET A 98 6.89 5.83 28.24
C MET A 98 5.58 5.08 28.42
N VAL A 99 5.34 4.05 27.62
CA VAL A 99 4.23 3.12 27.83
C VAL A 99 4.55 2.22 29.03
N HIS A 100 3.60 2.04 29.96
CA HIS A 100 3.84 1.20 31.14
C HIS A 100 4.19 -0.24 30.72
N GLU A 101 5.17 -0.84 31.41
CA GLU A 101 5.69 -2.18 31.08
C GLU A 101 4.63 -3.29 31.25
N ARG A 102 3.66 -3.08 32.15
CA ARG A 102 2.58 -4.03 32.45
C ARG A 102 1.31 -3.77 31.63
N THR A 103 1.35 -2.84 30.67
CA THR A 103 0.22 -2.56 29.77
C THR A 103 -0.05 -3.78 28.90
N ARG A 104 -1.31 -4.21 28.83
CA ARG A 104 -1.71 -5.35 28.01
C ARG A 104 -1.66 -4.98 26.52
N PRO A 105 -1.40 -5.94 25.62
CA PRO A 105 -1.58 -5.69 24.19
C PRO A 105 -3.03 -5.31 23.88
N GLY A 106 -3.24 -4.25 23.12
CA GLY A 106 -4.58 -3.71 22.85
C GLY A 106 -4.54 -2.37 22.12
N ASN A 107 -5.73 -1.88 21.77
CA ASN A 107 -5.89 -0.53 21.23
C ASN A 107 -6.28 0.43 22.35
N TYR A 108 -5.47 1.47 22.53
CA TYR A 108 -5.60 2.46 23.58
C TYR A 108 -6.01 3.80 22.99
N ARG A 109 -7.01 4.43 23.59
CA ARG A 109 -7.40 5.79 23.20
C ARG A 109 -6.46 6.78 23.87
N VAL A 110 -5.98 7.75 23.09
CA VAL A 110 -5.18 8.87 23.54
C VAL A 110 -6.04 10.10 23.42
N LYS A 111 -6.41 10.71 24.55
CA LYS A 111 -7.26 11.90 24.61
C LYS A 111 -6.40 13.11 24.94
N LEU A 112 -6.47 14.13 24.09
CA LEU A 112 -5.93 15.46 24.35
C LEU A 112 -7.02 16.33 24.97
N GLU A 113 -6.66 17.03 26.04
CA GLU A 113 -7.48 18.03 26.72
C GLU A 113 -6.75 19.37 26.65
N CYS A 114 -7.25 20.26 25.79
CA CYS A 114 -6.74 21.61 25.65
C CYS A 114 -7.27 22.51 26.79
N PRO A 115 -6.51 23.54 27.20
CA PRO A 115 -6.96 24.49 28.23
C PRO A 115 -8.23 25.27 27.83
N GLY A 116 -8.52 25.39 26.53
CA GLY A 116 -9.76 25.98 26.01
C GLY A 116 -11.00 25.08 26.06
N GLY A 117 -10.89 23.86 26.63
CA GLY A 117 -11.99 22.89 26.69
C GLY A 117 -12.15 22.05 25.42
N GLU A 118 -11.36 22.31 24.38
CA GLU A 118 -11.35 21.49 23.18
C GLU A 118 -10.68 20.14 23.43
N THR A 119 -11.18 19.10 22.77
CA THR A 119 -10.60 17.76 22.89
C THR A 119 -10.37 17.14 21.53
N ALA A 120 -9.26 16.41 21.42
CA ALA A 120 -8.96 15.58 20.26
C ALA A 120 -8.62 14.17 20.75
N SER A 121 -8.86 13.16 19.92
CA SER A 121 -8.54 11.78 20.29
C SER A 121 -7.90 11.03 19.13
N THR A 122 -6.90 10.22 19.45
CA THR A 122 -6.24 9.31 18.52
C THR A 122 -6.07 7.93 19.15
N MET A 123 -5.62 6.97 18.36
CA MET A 123 -5.49 5.57 18.75
C MET A 123 -4.03 5.14 18.77
N LEU A 124 -3.60 4.55 19.89
CA LEU A 124 -2.28 3.92 20.06
C LEU A 124 -2.47 2.40 20.16
N GLN A 125 -1.82 1.65 19.29
CA GLN A 125 -1.84 0.20 19.31
C GLN A 125 -0.64 -0.34 20.09
N VAL A 126 -0.91 -0.99 21.22
CA VAL A 126 0.11 -1.71 21.99
C VAL A 126 0.12 -3.16 21.53
N VAL A 127 1.25 -3.61 21.02
CA VAL A 127 1.45 -5.00 20.59
C VAL A 127 2.16 -5.79 21.68
N LYS A 128 1.97 -7.11 21.69
CA LYS A 128 2.77 -7.99 22.55
C LYS A 128 4.24 -7.81 22.13
N GLN A 129 5.13 -7.69 23.11
CA GLN A 129 6.57 -7.88 22.88
C GLN A 129 6.77 -9.31 22.37
N GLY A 130 6.66 -9.49 21.07
CA GLY A 130 7.27 -10.60 20.38
C GLY A 130 8.68 -10.18 20.10
N GLN A 131 9.63 -10.64 20.92
CA GLN A 131 11.00 -10.79 20.44
C GLN A 131 10.88 -11.46 19.06
N PRO A 132 11.48 -10.92 17.98
CA PRO A 132 11.66 -11.73 16.79
C PRO A 132 12.55 -12.89 17.22
N THR A 133 11.97 -14.05 17.53
CA THR A 133 12.69 -15.26 17.96
C THR A 133 13.48 -15.91 16.84
N ARG A 134 13.57 -15.26 15.67
CA ARG A 134 14.52 -15.59 14.62
C ARG A 134 15.41 -14.36 14.40
N GLN A 135 16.69 -14.49 14.74
CA GLN A 135 17.72 -13.64 14.16
C GLN A 135 17.58 -13.72 12.64
N PRO A 136 17.30 -12.63 11.93
CA PRO A 136 17.32 -12.64 10.48
C PRO A 136 18.79 -12.79 10.04
N THR A 137 19.13 -13.91 9.40
CA THR A 137 20.45 -14.08 8.74
C THR A 137 20.61 -13.17 7.50
N HIS A 138 19.68 -12.23 7.29
CA HIS A 138 19.64 -11.30 6.18
C HIS A 138 19.28 -9.89 6.72
N PRO A 139 19.90 -8.81 6.22
CA PRO A 139 19.60 -7.45 6.67
C PRO A 139 18.10 -7.14 6.52
N PRO A 140 17.43 -6.61 7.56
CA PRO A 140 15.99 -6.38 7.51
C PRO A 140 15.68 -5.11 6.72
N SER A 141 15.15 -5.27 5.51
CA SER A 141 14.74 -4.16 4.63
C SER A 141 13.33 -3.62 4.91
N HIS A 142 12.61 -4.11 5.93
CA HIS A 142 11.20 -3.74 6.12
C HIS A 142 10.82 -3.56 7.59
N LEU A 143 10.61 -2.31 8.01
CA LEU A 143 9.71 -2.00 9.12
C LEU A 143 8.31 -2.50 8.73
N PRO A 144 7.57 -3.21 9.60
CA PRO A 144 6.19 -3.60 9.32
C PRO A 144 5.28 -2.37 9.45
N SER A 145 5.38 -1.45 8.48
CA SER A 145 4.38 -0.43 8.24
C SER A 145 3.23 -1.11 7.50
N ARG A 146 2.14 -1.40 8.20
CA ARG A 146 0.91 -1.86 7.54
C ARG A 146 0.44 -0.74 6.62
N GLY A 147 0.74 -0.87 5.34
CA GLY A 147 0.22 0.02 4.30
C GLY A 147 -1.31 -0.02 4.27
N PRO A 148 -1.97 1.03 3.74
CA PRO A 148 -3.41 1.07 3.56
C PRO A 148 -3.87 -0.20 2.83
N ALA A 149 -4.87 -0.87 3.38
CA ALA A 149 -5.43 -2.10 2.83
C ALA A 149 -6.19 -1.82 1.52
N THR A 150 -5.49 -1.43 0.45
CA THR A 150 -6.03 -1.46 -0.92
C THR A 150 -5.75 -2.83 -1.52
N GLY A 151 -6.20 -3.88 -0.84
CA GLY A 151 -6.32 -5.21 -1.40
C GLY A 151 -7.65 -5.31 -2.12
N PHE A 152 -7.71 -4.95 -3.40
CA PHE A 152 -8.83 -5.33 -4.26
C PHE A 152 -8.74 -6.83 -4.58
N GLY A 153 -9.04 -7.65 -3.57
CA GLY A 153 -9.26 -9.10 -3.70
C GLY A 153 -10.72 -9.38 -3.41
N GLY A 154 -11.59 -9.12 -4.39
CA GLY A 154 -13.04 -9.14 -4.17
C GLY A 154 -13.85 -9.51 -5.40
N THR A 155 -13.38 -10.43 -6.24
CA THR A 155 -14.25 -11.08 -7.24
C THR A 155 -14.92 -12.30 -6.61
N ALA A 156 -15.74 -12.08 -5.59
CA ALA A 156 -16.62 -13.11 -5.03
C ALA A 156 -17.94 -12.46 -4.58
N GLY A 157 -18.57 -11.72 -5.49
CA GLY A 157 -20.00 -11.44 -5.39
C GLY A 157 -20.78 -12.66 -5.90
N PRO A 158 -21.76 -13.19 -5.15
CA PRO A 158 -22.65 -14.22 -5.65
C PRO A 158 -23.55 -13.60 -6.72
N GLY A 159 -23.19 -13.78 -7.99
CA GLY A 159 -24.01 -13.23 -9.07
C GLY A 159 -23.67 -13.72 -10.47
N LEU A 160 -22.39 -13.80 -10.86
CA LEU A 160 -22.02 -14.14 -12.25
C LEU A 160 -20.79 -15.05 -12.39
N GLY A 161 -19.93 -15.14 -11.37
CA GLY A 161 -18.73 -16.00 -11.41
C GLY A 161 -19.04 -17.50 -11.42
N GLY A 162 -20.15 -17.91 -10.79
CA GLY A 162 -20.59 -19.31 -10.77
C GLY A 162 -21.19 -19.81 -12.10
N LEU A 163 -21.56 -18.91 -13.02
CA LEU A 163 -22.11 -19.27 -14.34
C LEU A 163 -21.05 -19.30 -15.44
N LEU A 164 -19.99 -18.49 -15.30
CA LEU A 164 -18.87 -18.45 -16.26
C LEU A 164 -18.14 -19.79 -16.38
N VAL A 165 -17.96 -20.49 -15.27
CA VAL A 165 -17.31 -21.82 -15.25
C VAL A 165 -18.13 -22.90 -15.98
N PRO A 166 -19.42 -23.13 -15.66
CA PRO A 166 -20.22 -24.14 -16.35
C PRO A 166 -20.53 -23.75 -17.80
N VAL A 167 -20.76 -22.47 -18.10
CA VAL A 167 -21.01 -22.01 -19.48
C VAL A 167 -19.76 -22.15 -20.34
N GLY A 168 -18.59 -21.76 -19.83
CA GLY A 168 -17.32 -21.93 -20.53
C GLY A 168 -17.02 -23.39 -20.87
N LEU A 169 -17.30 -24.31 -19.93
CA LEU A 169 -17.10 -25.74 -20.14
C LEU A 169 -18.06 -26.32 -21.19
N ALA A 170 -19.33 -25.92 -21.18
CA ALA A 170 -20.32 -26.37 -22.17
C ALA A 170 -19.96 -25.95 -23.59
N VAL A 171 -19.55 -24.69 -23.79
CA VAL A 171 -19.14 -24.17 -25.11
C VAL A 171 -17.91 -24.92 -25.65
N THR A 172 -16.96 -25.25 -24.77
CA THR A 172 -15.74 -25.96 -25.16
C THR A 172 -16.03 -27.39 -25.64
N MET A 173 -16.93 -28.10 -24.95
CA MET A 173 -17.35 -29.46 -25.33
C MET A 173 -18.07 -29.48 -26.68
N VAL A 174 -18.95 -28.51 -26.94
CA VAL A 174 -19.66 -28.40 -28.22
C VAL A 174 -18.68 -28.12 -29.36
N GLY A 175 -17.75 -27.18 -29.18
CA GLY A 175 -16.70 -26.88 -30.16
C GLY A 175 -15.82 -28.09 -30.49
N ALA A 176 -15.39 -28.83 -29.46
CA ALA A 176 -14.61 -30.05 -29.65
C ALA A 176 -15.39 -31.14 -30.40
N GLY A 177 -16.66 -31.35 -30.07
CA GLY A 177 -17.53 -32.31 -30.76
C GLY A 177 -17.72 -31.99 -32.24
N LEU A 178 -18.00 -30.71 -32.57
CA LEU A 178 -18.11 -30.27 -33.96
C LEU A 178 -16.79 -30.39 -34.72
N GLY A 179 -15.66 -30.06 -34.09
CA GLY A 179 -14.32 -30.21 -34.68
C GLY A 179 -14.00 -31.67 -35.02
N VAL A 180 -14.30 -32.59 -34.11
CA VAL A 180 -14.11 -34.04 -34.33
C VAL A 180 -15.07 -34.59 -35.38
N ALA A 181 -16.33 -34.13 -35.41
CA ALA A 181 -17.28 -34.54 -36.44
C ALA A 181 -16.86 -34.03 -37.83
N ALA A 182 -16.38 -32.78 -37.93
CA ALA A 182 -15.88 -32.20 -39.18
C ALA A 182 -14.63 -32.94 -39.68
N SER A 183 -13.67 -33.27 -38.81
CA SER A 183 -12.47 -34.02 -39.19
C SER A 183 -12.79 -35.45 -39.65
N ARG A 184 -13.75 -36.12 -39.01
CA ARG A 184 -14.24 -37.45 -39.43
C ARG A 184 -14.96 -37.41 -40.78
N ARG A 185 -15.66 -36.33 -41.11
CA ARG A 185 -16.28 -36.14 -42.43
C ARG A 185 -15.23 -35.90 -43.51
N HIS A 186 -14.18 -35.14 -43.21
CA HIS A 186 -13.05 -34.94 -44.12
C HIS A 186 -12.26 -36.23 -44.37
N ALA A 187 -12.02 -37.04 -43.34
CA ALA A 187 -11.33 -38.32 -43.47
C ALA A 187 -12.13 -39.34 -44.31
N ARG A 188 -13.46 -39.34 -44.22
CA ARG A 188 -14.32 -40.20 -45.06
C ARG A 188 -14.48 -39.69 -46.49
N GLY A 189 -14.44 -38.38 -46.71
CA GLY A 189 -14.41 -37.78 -48.05
C GLY A 189 -13.08 -37.99 -48.79
N ALA A 190 -11.98 -38.21 -48.05
CA ALA A 190 -10.66 -38.51 -48.63
C ALA A 190 -10.46 -40.00 -49.00
N ALA A 191 -11.33 -40.89 -48.53
CA ALA A 191 -11.28 -42.33 -48.84
C ALA A 191 -12.22 -42.75 -49.98
N GLY A 192 -12.90 -41.79 -50.63
CA GLY A 192 -13.86 -42.03 -51.72
C GLY A 192 -13.48 -41.32 -53.02
N ARG A 193 -12.19 -41.30 -53.37
CA ARG A 193 -11.71 -40.84 -54.67
C ARG A 193 -10.67 -41.79 -55.23
#